data_AF-A0A117LKB1-F1
#
_entry.id   AF-A0A117LKB1-F1
#
_cell.length_a   1.000
_cell.length_b   1.000
_cell.length_c   1.000
_cell.angle_alpha   90.00
_cell.angle_beta   90.00
_cell.angle_gamma   90.00
#
_symmetry.space_group_name_H-M   'P 1'
#
loop_
_entity.id
_entity.type
_entity.pdbx_description
1 polymer ?
#
loop_
_entity_poly.entity_id
_entity_poly.type
_entity_poly.pdbx_seq_one_letter_code
_entity_poly.pdbx_strand_id
1 'polypeptide(L)' 'MYEKVSEVIEKIRPMLQRDGGDVELVEVADDGVVKVALKGACGG' A
#
# COMPACT_ATOMS: atom_id res chain seq x y z
N MET A 1 -14.18 1.79 -5.28
CA MET A 1 -13.02 0.88 -5.46
C MET A 1 -11.91 1.21 -4.47
N TYR A 2 -11.59 2.50 -4.30
CA TYR A 2 -10.64 3.02 -3.31
C TYR A 2 -10.79 2.42 -1.90
N GLU A 3 -11.98 2.43 -1.32
CA GLU A 3 -12.22 1.93 0.05
C GLU A 3 -11.80 0.47 0.24
N LYS A 4 -12.14 -0.40 -0.71
CA LYS A 4 -11.75 -1.82 -0.69
C LYS A 4 -10.23 -2.01 -0.79
N VAL A 5 -9.57 -1.21 -1.63
CA VAL A 5 -8.10 -1.27 -1.78
C VAL A 5 -7.43 -0.76 -0.50
N SER A 6 -7.94 0.32 0.08
CA SER A 6 -7.45 0.87 1.34
C SER A 6 -7.56 -0.14 2.49
N GLU A 7 -8.70 -0.84 2.62
CA GLU A 7 -8.88 -1.87 3.64
C GLU A 7 -7.88 -3.03 3.51
N VAL A 8 -7.56 -3.45 2.28
CA VAL A 8 -6.58 -4.51 2.04
C VAL A 8 -5.18 -4.03 2.38
N ILE A 9 -4.83 -2.79 2.02
CA ILE A 9 -3.55 -2.17 2.36
C ILE A 9 -3.37 -2.11 3.87
N GLU A 10 -4.37 -1.65 4.62
CA GLU A 10 -4.31 -1.59 6.09
C GLU A 10 -4.14 -2.97 6.73
N LYS A 11 -4.66 -4.05 6.11
CA LYS A 11 -4.46 -5.42 6.60
C LYS A 11 -3.03 -5.93 6.42
N ILE A 12 -2.31 -5.48 5.39
CA ILE A 12 -0.94 -5.95 5.10
C ILE A 12 0.15 -5.06 5.71
N ARG A 13 -0.15 -3.79 5.99
CA ARG A 13 0.80 -2.83 6.59
C ARG A 13 1.48 -3.33 7.87
N PRO A 14 0.79 -3.96 8.84
CA PRO A 14 1.44 -4.46 10.05
C PRO A 14 2.58 -5.46 9.77
N MET A 15 2.43 -6.28 8.72
CA MET A 15 3.46 -7.24 8.32
C MET A 15 4.66 -6.52 7.69
N LEU A 16 4.40 -5.57 6.78
CA LEU A 16 5.45 -4.76 6.15
C LEU A 16 6.24 -3.94 7.17
N GLN A 17 5.53 -3.33 8.14
CA GLN A 17 6.12 -2.55 9.22
C GLN A 17 6.99 -3.38 10.16
N ARG A 18 6.58 -4.63 10.44
CA ARG A 18 7.40 -5.56 11.22
C ARG A 18 8.72 -5.89 10.51
N ASP A 19 8.71 -5.93 9.19
CA ASP A 19 9.88 -6.17 8.36
C ASP A 19 10.64 -4.86 8.04
N GLY A 20 10.24 -3.72 8.65
CA GLY A 20 10.92 -2.42 8.55
C GLY A 20 10.51 -1.57 7.34
N GLY A 21 9.49 -1.98 6.59
CA GLY A 21 8.94 -1.25 5.44
C GLY A 21 7.56 -0.67 5.70
N ASP A 22 7.02 0.05 4.71
CA ASP A 22 5.62 0.48 4.72
C ASP A 22 5.14 0.74 3.28
N VAL A 23 3.84 0.89 3.10
CA VAL A 23 3.23 1.18 1.81
C VAL A 23 2.08 2.18 1.97
N GLU A 24 2.02 3.15 1.06
CA GLU A 24 0.93 4.12 1.01
C GLU A 24 0.21 4.08 -0.34
N LEU A 25 -1.11 4.16 -0.30
CA LEU A 25 -1.94 4.25 -1.50
C LEU A 25 -1.86 5.68 -2.08
N VAL A 26 -1.45 5.80 -3.34
CA VAL A 26 -1.33 7.08 -4.05
C VAL A 26 -2.54 7.30 -4.97
N GLU A 27 -2.90 6.29 -5.74
CA GLU A 27 -3.96 6.40 -6.75
C GLU A 27 -4.60 5.03 -7.01
N VAL A 28 -5.90 5.02 -7.28
CA VAL A 28 -6.62 3.89 -7.85
C VAL A 28 -7.25 4.38 -9.14
N ALA A 29 -6.68 4.00 -10.28
CA ALA A 29 -7.18 4.38 -11.59
C ALA A 29 -8.41 3.54 -11.98
N ASP A 30 -9.24 4.10 -12.87
CA ASP A 30 -10.49 3.47 -13.33
C ASP A 30 -10.28 2.19 -14.14
N ASP A 31 -9.07 1.98 -14.67
CA ASP A 31 -8.65 0.75 -15.36
C ASP A 31 -8.22 -0.37 -14.40
N GLY A 32 -8.29 -0.11 -13.09
CA GLY A 32 -7.92 -1.06 -12.03
C GLY A 32 -6.43 -1.04 -11.66
N VAL A 33 -5.62 -0.15 -12.23
CA VAL A 33 -4.22 0.02 -11.84
C VAL A 33 -4.14 0.79 -10.52
N VAL A 34 -3.42 0.23 -9.56
CA VAL A 34 -3.20 0.83 -8.24
C VAL A 34 -1.76 1.32 -8.13
N LYS A 35 -1.58 2.62 -7.89
CA LYS A 35 -0.26 3.21 -7.61
C LYS A 35 -0.06 3.31 -6.12
N VAL A 36 1.09 2.82 -5.67
CA VAL A 36 1.50 2.89 -4.27
C VAL A 36 2.90 3.49 -4.14
N ALA A 37 3.16 4.14 -3.02
CA ALA A 37 4.48 4.58 -2.63
C ALA A 37 5.04 3.61 -1.58
N LEU A 38 6.17 2.99 -1.88
CA LEU A 38 6.90 2.15 -0.93
C LEU A 38 7.75 3.02 -0.01
N LYS A 39 7.79 2.67 1.27
CA LYS A 39 8.52 3.41 2.31
C LYS A 39 9.39 2.47 3.15
N GLY A 40 10.33 3.06 3.89
CA GLY A 40 11.25 2.32 4.76
C GLY A 40 12.09 1.33 3.98
N ALA A 41 12.27 0.12 4.52
CA ALA A 41 13.01 -0.96 3.88
C ALA A 41 12.42 -1.44 2.54
N CYS A 42 11.16 -1.09 2.23
CA CYS A 42 10.54 -1.41 0.94
C CYS A 42 10.92 -0.43 -0.19
N GLY A 43 11.42 0.76 0.14
CA GLY A 43 11.73 1.82 -0.82
C GLY A 43 13.23 2.12 -0.97
N GLY A 44 14.09 1.25 -0.43
CA GLY A 44 15.56 1.34 -0.51
C GLY A 44 16.14 0.63 -1.72
#